data_AF-A0AAD3T662-F1
#
_entry.id   AF-A0AAD3T662-F1
#
_cell.length_a   1.000
_cell.length_b   1.000
_cell.length_c   1.000
_cell.angle_alpha   90.00
_cell.angle_beta   90.00
_cell.angle_gamma   90.00
#
_symmetry.space_group_name_H-M   'P 1'
#
loop_
_entity.id
_entity.type
_entity.pdbx_description
1 polymer ?
#
loop_
_entity_poly.entity_id
_entity_poly.type
_entity_poly.pdbx_seq_one_letter_code
_entity_poly.pdbx_strand_id
1 'polypeptide(L)'
;MASNIADGGDNALHFAARLAPSIKLKSISGTALQMQNEIQWFKAVEKLVHPSSKVLPNYVDEKAQELFTKKHKELLESGEKWMKDTANSCMLVAALIATVVFAAAFTVPGGNNGDDGIPIFLNKTSFMVFIISDAFALFSSTTSILMFLSILTTRYAEEDFLKSLPTRLIIGLASLFLAIATMMIAFSAALSIVLDHRVKWVSVPVTLLACIPVILFMRLQVPLFVQMVKSTYWSDIPWQKKG
;
A
#
# COMPACT_ATOMS: atom_id res chain seq x y z
N MET A 1 29.62 26.93 -17.69
CA MET A 1 29.28 25.59 -18.25
C MET A 1 28.26 24.97 -17.30
N ALA A 2 26.99 24.71 -17.63
CA ALA A 2 26.23 24.78 -18.87
C ALA A 2 24.74 25.00 -18.55
N SER A 3 24.07 25.89 -19.29
CA SER A 3 22.74 25.65 -19.89
C SER A 3 22.36 26.90 -20.70
N ASN A 4 22.81 26.92 -21.95
CA ASN A 4 22.21 27.77 -22.96
C ASN A 4 20.94 27.08 -23.49
N ILE A 5 19.99 27.93 -23.92
CA ILE A 5 18.87 27.70 -24.85
C ILE A 5 17.46 27.59 -24.21
N ALA A 6 16.63 28.56 -24.61
CA ALA A 6 15.16 28.63 -24.65
C ALA A 6 14.40 28.96 -23.35
N ASP A 7 14.41 30.23 -22.97
CA ASP A 7 13.30 30.82 -22.19
C ASP A 7 12.17 31.19 -23.17
N GLY A 8 11.55 30.14 -23.71
CA GLY A 8 10.57 30.19 -24.79
C GLY A 8 9.18 30.65 -24.32
N GLY A 9 9.07 31.68 -23.49
CA GLY A 9 7.77 32.18 -23.00
C GLY A 9 7.14 31.32 -21.91
N ASP A 10 7.93 30.41 -21.32
CA ASP A 10 7.48 29.51 -20.25
C ASP A 10 7.13 30.31 -18.99
N ASN A 11 5.89 30.16 -18.52
CA ASN A 11 5.47 30.69 -17.23
C ASN A 11 5.79 29.70 -16.09
N ALA A 12 5.56 30.09 -14.83
CA ALA A 12 5.82 29.25 -13.66
C ALA A 12 5.19 27.83 -13.76
N LEU A 13 4.04 27.70 -14.42
CA LEU A 13 3.38 26.40 -14.61
C LEU A 13 4.11 25.51 -15.63
N HIS A 14 4.71 26.09 -16.67
CA HIS A 14 5.56 25.34 -17.61
C HIS A 14 6.85 24.85 -16.96
N PHE A 15 7.43 25.63 -16.05
CA PHE A 15 8.58 25.15 -15.26
C PHE A 15 8.19 24.02 -14.32
N ALA A 16 7.02 24.08 -13.70
CA ALA A 16 6.49 22.99 -12.89
C ALA A 16 6.12 21.74 -13.71
N ALA A 17 5.89 21.90 -15.02
CA ALA A 17 5.61 20.81 -15.95
C ALA A 17 6.86 19.98 -16.32
N ARG A 18 8.05 20.48 -16.02
CA ARG A 18 9.31 19.80 -16.31
C ARG A 18 9.64 18.80 -15.19
N LEU A 19 10.13 17.63 -15.59
CA LEU A 19 10.54 16.58 -14.67
C LEU A 19 11.63 17.06 -13.70
N ALA A 20 11.46 16.77 -12.41
CA ALA A 20 12.46 17.09 -11.40
C ALA A 20 13.84 16.44 -11.69
N PRO A 21 14.95 17.04 -11.25
CA PRO A 21 16.28 16.44 -11.37
C PRO A 21 16.32 15.04 -10.77
N SER A 22 17.07 14.14 -11.41
CA SER A 22 17.12 12.71 -11.04
C SER A 22 17.51 12.47 -9.57
N ILE A 23 18.32 13.33 -8.96
CA ILE A 23 18.68 13.28 -7.54
C ILE A 23 17.45 13.46 -6.64
N LYS A 24 16.57 14.40 -6.98
CA LYS A 24 15.32 14.65 -6.24
C LYS A 24 14.33 13.52 -6.47
N LEU A 25 14.22 13.02 -7.70
CA LEU A 25 13.33 11.91 -8.05
C LEU A 25 13.72 10.61 -7.31
N LYS A 26 15.02 10.26 -7.30
CA LYS A 26 15.55 9.06 -6.62
C LYS A 26 15.42 9.09 -5.09
N SER A 27 15.16 10.25 -4.49
CA SER A 27 14.94 10.36 -3.05
C SER A 27 13.59 9.80 -2.59
N ILE A 28 12.65 9.59 -3.52
CA ILE A 28 11.31 9.07 -3.26
C ILE A 28 11.28 7.58 -3.63
N SER A 29 10.72 6.77 -2.72
CA SER A 29 10.66 5.32 -2.88
C SER A 29 9.54 4.90 -3.83
N GLY A 30 9.85 4.18 -4.91
CA GLY A 30 8.87 3.71 -5.87
C GLY A 30 8.45 4.77 -6.90
N THR A 31 8.38 4.37 -8.16
CA THR A 31 8.07 5.24 -9.31
C THR A 31 6.64 5.81 -9.24
N ALA A 32 5.71 5.09 -8.62
CA ALA A 32 4.35 5.59 -8.41
C ALA A 32 4.30 6.77 -7.41
N LEU A 33 5.09 6.73 -6.33
CA LEU A 33 5.19 7.85 -5.38
C LEU A 33 5.95 9.04 -5.98
N GLN A 34 6.95 8.77 -6.83
CA GLN A 34 7.60 9.81 -7.63
C GLN A 34 6.58 10.53 -8.52
N MET A 35 5.77 9.77 -9.26
CA MET A 35 4.69 10.34 -10.09
C MET A 35 3.69 11.13 -9.26
N GLN A 36 3.21 10.58 -8.14
CA GLN A 36 2.29 11.27 -7.22
C GLN A 36 2.85 12.63 -6.77
N ASN A 37 4.13 12.69 -6.40
CA ASN A 37 4.78 13.91 -5.95
C ASN A 37 4.92 14.96 -7.08
N GLU A 38 5.27 14.55 -8.30
CA GLU A 38 5.35 15.47 -9.44
C GLU A 38 3.97 16.06 -9.78
N ILE A 39 2.89 15.25 -9.74
CA ILE A 39 1.53 15.76 -9.96
C ILE A 39 1.11 16.71 -8.84
N GLN A 40 1.45 16.41 -7.58
CA GLN A 40 1.17 17.30 -6.44
C GLN A 40 1.87 18.65 -6.56
N TRP A 41 3.13 18.64 -6.98
CA TRP A 41 3.88 19.86 -7.24
C TRP A 41 3.26 20.68 -8.38
N PHE A 42 2.92 20.02 -9.49
CA PHE A 42 2.27 20.67 -10.63
C PHE A 42 0.94 21.31 -10.23
N LYS A 43 0.08 20.58 -9.49
CA LYS A 43 -1.20 21.10 -8.97
C LYS A 43 -1.02 22.22 -7.95
N ALA A 44 0.03 22.18 -7.13
CA ALA A 44 0.33 23.26 -6.20
C ALA A 44 0.67 24.56 -6.94
N VAL A 45 1.53 24.49 -7.96
CA VAL A 45 1.85 25.66 -8.79
C VAL A 45 0.64 26.13 -9.59
N GLU A 46 -0.17 25.20 -10.12
CA GLU A 46 -1.43 25.51 -10.82
C GLU A 46 -2.41 26.32 -9.97
N LYS A 47 -2.45 26.08 -8.65
CA LYS A 47 -3.29 26.85 -7.72
C LYS A 47 -2.76 28.26 -7.43
N LEU A 48 -1.46 28.49 -7.59
CA LEU A 48 -0.79 29.76 -7.27
C LEU A 48 -0.75 30.73 -8.45
N VAL A 49 -0.77 30.23 -9.69
CA VAL A 49 -0.71 31.06 -10.90
C VAL A 49 -2.08 31.66 -11.26
N HIS A 50 -2.06 32.82 -11.92
CA HIS A 50 -3.27 33.47 -12.42
C HIS A 50 -3.98 32.57 -13.46
N PRO A 51 -5.34 32.54 -13.53
CA PRO A 51 -6.08 31.66 -14.46
C PRO A 51 -5.64 31.77 -15.92
N SER A 52 -5.25 32.96 -16.39
CA SER A 52 -4.74 33.15 -17.75
C SER A 52 -3.46 32.35 -18.01
N SER A 53 -2.58 32.19 -17.02
CA SER A 53 -1.33 31.42 -17.14
C SER A 53 -1.55 29.91 -17.31
N LYS A 54 -2.74 29.39 -16.99
CA LYS A 54 -3.08 27.96 -17.18
C LYS A 54 -3.33 27.61 -18.64
N VAL A 55 -3.84 28.57 -19.39
CA VAL A 55 -4.31 28.38 -20.77
C VAL A 55 -3.33 28.97 -21.77
N LEU A 56 -2.45 29.89 -21.32
CA LEU A 56 -1.46 30.54 -22.16
C LEU A 56 -0.41 29.50 -22.61
N PRO A 57 -0.26 29.27 -23.93
CA PRO A 57 0.81 28.43 -24.43
C PRO A 57 2.16 29.17 -24.37
N ASN A 58 3.24 28.42 -24.38
CA ASN A 58 4.58 28.98 -24.56
C ASN A 58 4.83 29.38 -26.03
N TYR A 59 6.02 29.90 -26.34
CA TYR A 59 6.40 30.32 -27.71
C TYR A 59 6.48 29.16 -28.71
N VAL A 60 6.34 27.91 -28.26
CA VAL A 60 6.27 26.70 -29.09
C VAL A 60 4.81 26.19 -29.17
N ASP A 61 3.85 27.02 -28.79
CA ASP A 61 2.40 26.75 -28.79
C ASP A 61 1.99 25.54 -27.91
N GLU A 62 2.78 25.20 -26.89
CA GLU A 62 2.52 24.07 -25.97
C GLU A 62 1.94 24.60 -24.66
N LYS A 63 0.85 24.00 -24.17
CA LYS A 63 0.31 24.30 -22.83
C LYS A 63 1.08 23.55 -21.76
N ALA A 64 1.14 24.12 -20.56
CA ALA A 64 1.84 23.49 -19.43
C ALA A 64 1.33 22.08 -19.08
N GLN A 65 0.02 21.81 -19.21
CA GLN A 65 -0.54 20.47 -18.98
C GLN A 65 -0.07 19.46 -20.04
N GLU A 66 -0.03 19.85 -21.31
CA GLU A 66 0.43 19.00 -22.41
C GLU A 66 1.93 18.70 -22.27
N LEU A 67 2.71 19.72 -21.89
CA LEU A 67 4.12 19.58 -21.55
C LEU A 67 4.32 18.60 -20.38
N PHE A 68 3.48 18.70 -19.32
CA PHE A 68 3.56 17.81 -18.16
C PHE A 68 3.34 16.34 -18.58
N THR A 69 2.24 16.06 -19.27
CA THR A 69 1.92 14.70 -19.77
C THR A 69 3.06 14.14 -20.63
N LYS A 70 3.60 14.97 -21.53
CA LYS A 70 4.70 14.55 -22.42
C LYS A 70 5.99 14.26 -21.67
N LYS A 71 6.36 15.09 -20.69
CA LYS A 71 7.61 14.94 -19.92
C LYS A 71 7.54 13.84 -18.87
N HIS A 72 6.34 13.48 -18.41
CA HIS A 72 6.15 12.47 -17.36
C HIS A 72 5.64 11.12 -17.89
N LYS A 73 5.49 10.94 -19.21
CA LYS A 73 5.00 9.70 -19.82
C LYS A 73 5.74 8.44 -19.33
N GLU A 74 7.08 8.45 -19.41
CA GLU A 74 7.89 7.29 -18.96
C GLU A 74 7.76 7.02 -17.46
N LEU A 75 7.64 8.08 -16.65
CA LEU A 75 7.45 7.96 -15.20
C LEU A 75 6.06 7.41 -14.87
N LEU A 76 5.03 7.82 -15.61
CA LEU A 76 3.67 7.30 -15.47
C LEU A 76 3.59 5.82 -15.84
N GLU A 77 4.18 5.42 -16.98
CA GLU A 77 4.24 4.00 -17.38
C GLU A 77 5.01 3.16 -16.35
N SER A 78 6.14 3.68 -15.84
CA SER A 78 6.93 3.04 -14.79
C SER A 78 6.19 2.97 -13.45
N GLY A 79 5.40 3.99 -13.11
CA GLY A 79 4.58 4.07 -11.91
C GLY A 79 3.40 3.09 -11.97
N GLU A 80 2.71 3.02 -13.11
CA GLU A 80 1.66 2.04 -13.37
C GLU A 80 2.19 0.62 -13.23
N LYS A 81 3.32 0.31 -13.88
CA LYS A 81 3.92 -1.02 -13.79
C LYS A 81 4.27 -1.37 -12.34
N TRP A 82 4.93 -0.45 -11.61
CA TRP A 82 5.28 -0.67 -10.22
C TRP A 82 4.06 -0.95 -9.33
N MET A 83 2.97 -0.21 -9.53
CA MET A 83 1.72 -0.44 -8.79
C MET A 83 1.10 -1.80 -9.10
N LYS A 84 1.04 -2.19 -10.38
CA LYS A 84 0.51 -3.48 -10.81
C LYS A 84 1.33 -4.64 -10.26
N ASP A 85 2.66 -4.56 -10.36
CA ASP A 85 3.58 -5.58 -9.87
C ASP A 85 3.48 -5.74 -8.33
N THR A 86 3.39 -4.62 -7.61
CA THR A 86 3.20 -4.60 -6.16
C THR A 86 1.84 -5.19 -5.77
N ALA A 87 0.77 -4.77 -6.44
CA ALA A 87 -0.59 -5.26 -6.20
C ALA A 87 -0.71 -6.76 -6.47
N ASN A 88 -0.17 -7.25 -7.59
CA ASN A 88 -0.13 -8.68 -7.91
C ASN A 88 0.62 -9.48 -6.84
N SER A 89 1.83 -9.06 -6.48
CA SER A 89 2.65 -9.76 -5.49
C SER A 89 1.95 -9.82 -4.13
N CYS A 90 1.38 -8.71 -3.67
CA CYS A 90 0.69 -8.66 -2.39
C CYS A 90 -0.65 -9.41 -2.43
N MET A 91 -1.35 -9.40 -3.55
CA MET A 91 -2.58 -10.18 -3.75
C MET A 91 -2.32 -11.68 -3.68
N LEU A 92 -1.21 -12.17 -4.25
CA LEU A 92 -0.82 -13.58 -4.14
C LEU A 92 -0.58 -13.98 -2.69
N VAL A 93 0.14 -13.16 -1.91
CA VAL A 93 0.35 -13.39 -0.47
C VAL A 93 -0.98 -13.40 0.28
N ALA A 94 -1.87 -12.44 0.01
CA ALA A 94 -3.20 -12.40 0.61
C ALA A 94 -4.02 -13.66 0.27
N ALA A 95 -4.06 -14.06 -1.01
CA ALA A 95 -4.76 -15.27 -1.44
C ALA A 95 -4.24 -16.54 -0.76
N LEU A 96 -2.92 -16.66 -0.57
CA LEU A 96 -2.32 -17.75 0.19
C LEU A 96 -2.77 -17.74 1.65
N ILE A 97 -2.74 -16.58 2.31
CA ILE A 97 -3.22 -16.43 3.70
C ILE A 97 -4.69 -16.86 3.78
N ALA A 98 -5.55 -16.30 2.92
CA ALA A 98 -6.98 -16.57 2.90
C ALA A 98 -7.26 -18.08 2.74
N THR A 99 -6.52 -18.74 1.86
CA THR A 99 -6.64 -20.19 1.63
C THR A 99 -6.24 -20.99 2.87
N VAL A 100 -5.11 -20.65 3.51
CA VAL A 100 -4.62 -21.35 4.69
C VAL A 100 -5.57 -21.19 5.88
N VAL A 101 -6.02 -19.97 6.17
CA VAL A 101 -6.94 -19.71 7.29
C VAL A 101 -8.33 -20.28 7.03
N PHE A 102 -8.84 -20.18 5.80
CA PHE A 102 -10.09 -20.83 5.42
C PHE A 102 -10.04 -22.34 5.64
N ALA A 103 -8.94 -23.01 5.24
CA ALA A 103 -8.76 -24.43 5.49
C ALA A 103 -8.69 -24.73 7.00
N ALA A 104 -7.99 -23.90 7.78
CA ALA A 104 -7.84 -24.05 9.23
C ALA A 104 -9.17 -23.89 9.99
N ALA A 105 -10.08 -23.04 9.52
CA ALA A 105 -11.42 -22.89 10.08
C ALA A 105 -12.24 -24.19 10.04
N PHE A 106 -12.04 -25.03 9.02
CA PHE A 106 -12.73 -26.32 8.88
C PHE A 106 -11.89 -27.51 9.34
N THR A 107 -10.57 -27.35 9.44
CA THR A 107 -9.64 -28.37 9.95
C THR A 107 -9.05 -27.92 11.28
N VAL A 108 -9.94 -27.64 12.24
CA VAL A 108 -9.58 -27.00 13.51
C VAL A 108 -8.56 -27.82 14.31
N PRO A 109 -7.64 -27.15 15.03
CA PRO A 109 -6.64 -27.82 15.85
C PRO A 109 -7.30 -28.68 16.94
N GLY A 110 -6.93 -29.96 16.97
CA GLY A 110 -7.50 -30.94 17.90
C GLY A 110 -8.70 -31.71 17.36
N GLY A 111 -9.30 -31.28 16.25
CA GLY A 111 -10.41 -31.97 15.59
C GLY A 111 -11.77 -31.77 16.25
N ASN A 112 -12.75 -32.42 15.65
CA ASN A 112 -14.16 -32.36 16.05
C ASN A 112 -14.57 -33.66 16.73
N ASN A 113 -15.55 -33.58 17.63
CA ASN A 113 -16.17 -34.76 18.19
C ASN A 113 -16.90 -35.54 17.09
N GLY A 114 -16.69 -36.86 17.04
CA GLY A 114 -17.20 -37.72 15.96
C GLY A 114 -18.72 -37.81 15.91
N ASP A 115 -19.40 -37.58 17.04
CA ASP A 115 -20.84 -37.76 17.17
C ASP A 115 -21.64 -36.51 16.72
N ASP A 116 -21.13 -35.31 17.04
CA ASP A 116 -21.88 -34.05 16.85
C ASP A 116 -21.18 -33.04 15.94
N GLY A 117 -19.93 -33.30 15.54
CA GLY A 117 -19.11 -32.36 14.74
C GLY A 117 -18.62 -31.13 15.50
N ILE A 118 -18.89 -31.02 16.81
CA ILE A 118 -18.47 -29.88 17.65
C ILE A 118 -16.97 -29.96 17.93
N PRO A 119 -16.20 -28.86 17.80
CA PRO A 119 -14.78 -28.84 18.14
C PRO A 119 -14.50 -29.29 19.58
N ILE A 120 -13.57 -30.22 19.77
CA ILE A 120 -13.27 -30.83 21.08
C ILE A 120 -12.79 -29.78 22.10
N PHE A 121 -12.10 -28.75 21.62
CA PHE A 121 -11.52 -27.69 22.45
C PHE A 121 -12.39 -26.43 22.54
N LEU A 122 -13.67 -26.47 22.16
CA LEU A 122 -14.55 -25.30 22.13
C LEU A 122 -14.54 -24.47 23.44
N ASN A 123 -14.49 -25.14 24.59
CA ASN A 123 -14.50 -24.48 25.91
C ASN A 123 -13.13 -23.95 26.36
N LYS A 124 -12.05 -24.12 25.57
CA LYS A 124 -10.72 -23.61 25.89
C LYS A 124 -10.55 -22.18 25.36
N THR A 125 -9.99 -21.30 26.18
CA THR A 125 -9.68 -19.92 25.79
C THR A 125 -8.79 -19.86 24.54
N SER A 126 -7.80 -20.75 24.42
CA SER A 126 -6.91 -20.83 23.24
C SER A 126 -7.68 -21.12 21.94
N PHE A 127 -8.74 -21.93 22.00
CA PHE A 127 -9.58 -22.23 20.84
C PHE A 127 -10.40 -21.00 20.42
N MET A 128 -10.96 -20.27 21.38
CA MET A 128 -11.66 -19.01 21.10
C MET A 128 -10.72 -17.97 20.48
N VAL A 129 -9.49 -17.84 20.99
CA VAL A 129 -8.48 -16.96 20.38
C VAL A 129 -8.13 -17.41 18.96
N PHE A 130 -7.98 -18.71 18.73
CA PHE A 130 -7.74 -19.27 17.39
C PHE A 130 -8.85 -18.87 16.41
N ILE A 131 -10.10 -19.22 16.70
CA ILE A 131 -11.20 -19.06 15.72
C ILE A 131 -11.51 -17.58 15.44
N ILE A 132 -11.41 -16.71 16.45
CA ILE A 132 -11.61 -15.26 16.28
C ILE A 132 -10.49 -14.68 15.43
N SER A 133 -9.23 -15.03 15.72
CA SER A 133 -8.07 -14.52 14.98
C SER A 133 -8.06 -15.01 13.53
N ASP A 134 -8.45 -16.28 13.31
CA ASP A 134 -8.59 -16.89 12.00
C ASP A 134 -9.65 -16.17 11.15
N ALA A 135 -10.81 -15.87 11.73
CA ALA A 135 -11.84 -15.07 11.06
C ALA A 135 -11.34 -13.66 10.67
N PHE A 136 -10.66 -12.96 11.58
CA PHE A 136 -10.06 -11.65 11.26
C PHE A 136 -9.02 -11.76 10.15
N ALA A 137 -8.19 -12.82 10.15
CA ALA A 137 -7.22 -13.06 9.08
C ALA A 137 -7.92 -13.25 7.73
N LEU A 138 -9.00 -14.03 7.69
CA LEU A 138 -9.76 -14.31 6.47
C LEU A 138 -10.41 -13.04 5.89
N PHE A 139 -11.15 -12.28 6.72
CA PHE A 139 -11.83 -11.06 6.27
C PHE A 139 -10.85 -9.97 5.87
N SER A 140 -9.77 -9.80 6.64
CA SER A 140 -8.75 -8.81 6.33
C SER A 140 -7.99 -9.17 5.05
N SER A 141 -7.67 -10.45 4.86
CA SER A 141 -7.02 -10.92 3.63
C SER A 141 -7.92 -10.74 2.39
N THR A 142 -9.20 -11.09 2.50
CA THR A 142 -10.17 -10.88 1.42
C THR A 142 -10.31 -9.39 1.08
N THR A 143 -10.35 -8.52 2.08
CA THR A 143 -10.35 -7.06 1.88
C THR A 143 -9.11 -6.61 1.13
N SER A 144 -7.93 -7.14 1.48
CA SER A 144 -6.68 -6.86 0.79
C SER A 144 -6.71 -7.27 -0.68
N ILE A 145 -7.25 -8.46 -0.98
CA ILE A 145 -7.42 -8.96 -2.36
C ILE A 145 -8.28 -8.00 -3.16
N LEU A 146 -9.43 -7.59 -2.64
CA LEU A 146 -10.35 -6.67 -3.33
C LEU A 146 -9.69 -5.30 -3.61
N MET A 147 -8.92 -4.77 -2.65
CA MET A 147 -8.22 -3.50 -2.85
C MET A 147 -7.11 -3.60 -3.90
N PHE A 148 -6.32 -4.68 -3.91
CA PHE A 148 -5.32 -4.89 -4.94
C PHE A 148 -5.94 -5.18 -6.30
N LEU A 149 -7.07 -5.90 -6.35
CA LEU A 149 -7.81 -6.15 -7.58
C LEU A 149 -8.37 -4.85 -8.16
N SER A 150 -8.83 -3.96 -7.28
CA SER A 150 -9.26 -2.62 -7.66
C SER A 150 -8.13 -1.81 -8.30
N ILE A 151 -6.88 -1.97 -7.85
CA ILE A 151 -5.70 -1.36 -8.49
C ILE A 151 -5.47 -1.94 -9.88
N LEU A 152 -5.57 -3.26 -10.06
CA LEU A 152 -5.34 -3.90 -11.36
C LEU A 152 -6.42 -3.57 -12.40
N THR A 153 -7.65 -3.30 -11.96
CA THR A 153 -8.82 -3.09 -12.84
C THR A 153 -9.10 -1.63 -13.18
N THR A 154 -8.37 -0.68 -12.56
CA THR A 154 -8.58 0.76 -12.79
C THR A 154 -7.90 1.24 -14.06
N ARG A 155 -8.50 2.25 -14.71
CA ARG A 155 -7.85 2.98 -15.80
C ARG A 155 -6.81 3.91 -15.19
N TYR A 156 -5.52 3.70 -15.46
CA TYR A 156 -4.42 4.46 -14.87
C TYR A 156 -4.30 5.86 -15.47
N ALA A 157 -5.27 6.74 -15.17
CA ALA A 157 -5.19 8.15 -15.53
C ALA A 157 -4.23 8.90 -14.59
N GLU A 158 -3.62 9.99 -15.06
CA GLU A 158 -2.73 10.85 -14.25
C GLU A 158 -3.39 11.28 -12.93
N GLU A 159 -4.66 11.66 -12.96
CA GLU A 159 -5.40 12.13 -11.79
C GLU A 159 -5.62 11.05 -10.72
N ASP A 160 -5.65 9.77 -11.12
CA ASP A 160 -5.85 8.66 -10.20
C ASP A 160 -4.62 8.42 -9.30
N PHE A 161 -3.42 8.78 -9.77
CA PHE A 161 -2.19 8.70 -8.98
C PHE A 161 -2.15 9.70 -7.82
N LEU A 162 -3.01 10.73 -7.81
CA LEU A 162 -3.02 11.71 -6.72
C LEU A 162 -3.56 11.14 -5.42
N LYS A 163 -4.65 10.38 -5.48
CA LYS A 163 -5.38 9.97 -4.27
C LYS A 163 -6.02 8.60 -4.38
N SER A 164 -6.70 8.27 -5.47
CA SER A 164 -7.49 7.03 -5.57
C SER A 164 -6.58 5.79 -5.51
N LEU A 165 -5.52 5.77 -6.33
CA LEU A 165 -4.56 4.68 -6.42
C LEU A 165 -3.73 4.51 -5.13
N PRO A 166 -3.08 5.56 -4.58
CA PRO A 166 -2.39 5.49 -3.29
C PRO A 166 -3.30 5.06 -2.14
N THR A 167 -4.55 5.55 -2.08
CA THR A 167 -5.47 5.20 -0.99
C THR A 167 -5.83 3.72 -1.03
N ARG A 168 -6.12 3.16 -2.21
CA ARG A 168 -6.38 1.72 -2.36
C ARG A 168 -5.16 0.88 -1.97
N LEU A 169 -3.96 1.34 -2.34
CA LEU A 169 -2.71 0.66 -1.99
C LEU A 169 -2.47 0.67 -0.47
N ILE A 170 -2.73 1.81 0.19
CA ILE A 170 -2.66 1.96 1.66
C ILE A 170 -3.64 1.00 2.34
N ILE A 171 -4.92 0.99 1.94
CA ILE A 171 -5.93 0.12 2.56
C ILE A 171 -5.58 -1.36 2.32
N GLY A 172 -5.17 -1.72 1.10
CA GLY A 172 -4.70 -3.07 0.78
C GLY A 172 -3.56 -3.51 1.69
N LEU A 173 -2.48 -2.73 1.77
CA LEU A 173 -1.33 -3.04 2.62
C LEU A 173 -1.66 -3.08 4.11
N ALA A 174 -2.52 -2.20 4.61
CA ALA A 174 -2.95 -2.21 6.01
C ALA A 174 -3.75 -3.48 6.34
N SER A 175 -4.67 -3.86 5.46
CA SER A 175 -5.44 -5.10 5.62
C SER A 175 -4.58 -6.36 5.47
N LEU A 176 -3.57 -6.36 4.59
CA LEU A 176 -2.60 -7.44 4.50
C LEU A 176 -1.78 -7.58 5.78
N PHE A 177 -1.31 -6.47 6.35
CA PHE A 177 -0.58 -6.48 7.62
C PHE A 177 -1.42 -7.07 8.75
N LEU A 178 -2.67 -6.61 8.86
CA LEU A 178 -3.61 -7.14 9.86
C LEU A 178 -3.81 -8.64 9.65
N ALA A 179 -3.97 -9.11 8.41
CA ALA A 179 -4.13 -10.53 8.10
C ALA A 179 -2.93 -11.37 8.52
N ILE A 180 -1.70 -10.89 8.25
CA ILE A 180 -0.47 -11.58 8.67
C ILE A 180 -0.40 -11.64 10.20
N ALA A 181 -0.66 -10.53 10.89
CA ALA A 181 -0.60 -10.46 12.34
C ALA A 181 -1.61 -11.43 13.00
N THR A 182 -2.86 -11.42 12.54
CA THR A 182 -3.90 -12.29 13.11
C THR A 182 -3.70 -13.76 12.73
N MET A 183 -3.19 -14.06 11.54
CA MET A 183 -2.78 -15.42 11.15
C MET A 183 -1.68 -15.96 12.08
N MET A 184 -0.68 -15.14 12.45
CA MET A 184 0.36 -15.58 13.38
C MET A 184 -0.17 -15.80 14.80
N ILE A 185 -1.15 -15.02 15.24
CA ILE A 185 -1.86 -15.23 16.51
C ILE A 185 -2.65 -16.55 16.46
N ALA A 186 -3.42 -16.78 15.39
CA ALA A 186 -4.16 -18.01 15.18
C ALA A 186 -3.22 -19.24 15.19
N PHE A 187 -2.11 -19.18 14.47
CA PHE A 187 -1.10 -20.24 14.44
C PHE A 187 -0.52 -20.53 15.84
N SER A 188 -0.20 -19.49 16.61
CA SER A 188 0.32 -19.63 17.98
C SER A 188 -0.72 -20.26 18.92
N ALA A 189 -1.99 -19.88 18.78
CA ALA A 189 -3.10 -20.46 19.54
C ALA A 189 -3.33 -21.93 19.16
N ALA A 190 -3.30 -22.26 17.86
CA ALA A 190 -3.42 -23.62 17.35
C ALA A 190 -2.30 -24.53 17.87
N LEU A 191 -1.05 -24.08 17.83
CA LEU A 191 0.08 -24.82 18.39
C LEU A 191 -0.05 -25.02 19.90
N SER A 192 -0.56 -24.01 20.62
CA SER A 192 -0.80 -24.13 22.06
C SER A 192 -1.84 -25.21 22.37
N ILE A 193 -2.89 -25.34 21.55
CA ILE A 193 -3.92 -26.40 21.70
C ILE A 193 -3.31 -27.78 21.44
N VAL A 194 -2.54 -27.93 20.35
CA VAL A 194 -1.92 -29.21 19.96
C VAL A 194 -0.85 -29.66 20.96
N LEU A 195 -0.13 -28.72 21.58
CA LEU A 195 0.99 -29.00 22.48
C LEU A 195 0.65 -28.95 23.98
N ASP A 196 -0.59 -28.56 24.34
CA ASP A 196 -1.05 -28.34 25.73
C ASP A 196 -0.73 -29.53 26.64
N HIS A 197 -0.81 -30.75 26.11
CA HIS A 197 -0.64 -31.97 26.89
C HIS A 197 0.80 -32.48 27.00
N ARG A 198 1.75 -31.96 26.21
CA ARG A 198 3.08 -32.58 26.04
C ARG A 198 4.24 -31.70 26.51
N VAL A 199 4.20 -30.38 26.33
CA VAL A 199 5.39 -29.54 26.60
C VAL A 199 5.04 -28.06 26.83
N LYS A 200 4.92 -27.64 28.10
CA LYS A 200 4.67 -26.22 28.47
C LYS A 200 5.81 -25.27 28.06
N TRP A 201 7.04 -25.78 27.91
CA TRP A 201 8.22 -25.00 27.49
C TRP A 201 8.27 -24.66 26.00
N VAL A 202 7.45 -25.31 25.14
CA VAL A 202 7.48 -25.07 23.68
C VAL A 202 6.72 -23.81 23.28
N SER A 203 5.82 -23.30 24.13
CA SER A 203 5.09 -22.06 23.85
C SER A 203 6.03 -20.84 23.67
N VAL A 204 7.13 -20.79 24.42
CA VAL A 204 8.12 -19.70 24.37
C VAL A 204 8.82 -19.60 23.01
N PRO A 205 9.50 -20.66 22.49
CA PRO A 205 10.14 -20.61 21.18
C PRO A 205 9.15 -20.44 20.03
N VAL A 206 7.94 -21.01 20.12
CA VAL A 206 6.88 -20.82 19.11
C VAL A 206 6.47 -19.35 19.01
N THR A 207 6.23 -18.70 20.14
CA THR A 207 5.87 -17.27 20.19
C THR A 207 7.00 -16.41 19.65
N LEU A 208 8.25 -16.70 20.03
CA LEU A 208 9.44 -16.02 19.51
C LEU A 208 9.57 -16.14 17.98
N LEU A 209 9.37 -17.34 17.45
CA LEU A 209 9.42 -17.59 16.00
C LEU A 209 8.27 -16.86 15.28
N ALA A 210 7.08 -16.80 15.89
CA ALA A 210 5.93 -16.11 15.33
C ALA A 210 6.10 -14.59 15.25
N CYS A 211 6.89 -13.99 16.15
CA CYS A 211 7.21 -12.57 16.10
C CYS A 211 8.12 -12.18 14.93
N ILE A 212 8.94 -13.11 14.40
CA ILE A 212 9.93 -12.79 13.37
C ILE A 212 9.27 -12.27 12.08
N PRO A 213 8.29 -12.97 11.47
CA PRO A 213 7.63 -12.46 10.26
C PRO A 213 6.90 -11.12 10.49
N VAL A 214 6.27 -10.94 11.66
CA VAL A 214 5.54 -9.71 11.99
C VAL A 214 6.49 -8.51 12.11
N ILE A 215 7.62 -8.69 12.78
CA ILE A 215 8.64 -7.64 12.94
C ILE A 215 9.31 -7.33 11.59
N LEU A 216 9.62 -8.35 10.80
CA LEU A 216 10.18 -8.17 9.46
C LEU A 216 9.22 -7.40 8.57
N PHE A 217 7.94 -7.77 8.55
CA PHE A 217 6.92 -7.07 7.77
C PHE A 217 6.74 -5.63 8.25
N MET A 218 6.70 -5.40 9.57
CA MET A 218 6.67 -4.04 10.11
C MET A 218 7.86 -3.22 9.62
N ARG A 219 9.10 -3.74 9.72
CA ARG A 219 10.29 -2.99 9.30
C ARG A 219 10.29 -2.67 7.80
N LEU A 220 9.79 -3.57 6.97
CA LEU A 220 9.78 -3.40 5.51
C LEU A 220 8.64 -2.49 5.04
N GLN A 221 7.44 -2.66 5.59
CA GLN A 221 6.24 -2.01 5.07
C GLN A 221 5.92 -0.67 5.73
N VAL A 222 6.28 -0.48 7.02
CA VAL A 222 5.98 0.76 7.74
C VAL A 222 6.62 2.00 7.09
N PRO A 223 7.89 1.99 6.64
CA PRO A 223 8.47 3.15 5.98
C PRO A 223 7.71 3.55 4.71
N LEU A 224 7.35 2.57 3.87
CA LEU A 224 6.57 2.78 2.66
C LEU A 224 5.16 3.29 2.98
N PHE A 225 4.50 2.68 3.98
CA PHE A 225 3.17 3.07 4.44
C PHE A 225 3.14 4.51 4.97
N VAL A 226 4.09 4.88 5.82
CA VAL A 226 4.22 6.23 6.37
C VAL A 226 4.49 7.24 5.26
N GLN A 227 5.36 6.92 4.29
CA GLN A 227 5.60 7.79 3.13
C GLN A 227 4.33 7.98 2.30
N MET A 228 3.59 6.91 2.01
CA MET A 228 2.32 6.98 1.28
C MET A 228 1.27 7.83 2.00
N VAL A 229 1.07 7.61 3.31
CA VAL A 229 0.10 8.37 4.11
C VAL A 229 0.49 9.84 4.16
N LYS A 230 1.76 10.14 4.44
CA LYS A 230 2.26 11.51 4.46
C LYS A 230 2.13 12.18 3.10
N SER A 231 2.47 11.48 2.02
CA SER A 231 2.38 12.01 0.66
C SER A 231 0.93 12.17 0.20
N THR A 232 -0.03 11.41 0.71
CA THR A 232 -1.42 11.47 0.23
C THR A 232 -2.31 12.40 1.07
N TYR A 233 -2.10 12.44 2.39
CA TYR A 233 -2.94 13.18 3.33
C TYR A 233 -2.25 14.40 3.95
N TRP A 234 -0.92 14.43 3.98
CA TRP A 234 -0.14 15.48 4.64
C TRP A 234 0.63 16.37 3.65
N SER A 235 0.43 16.16 2.35
CA SER A 235 0.94 17.01 1.27
C SER A 235 0.10 18.27 1.06
N ASP A 236 -0.97 18.48 1.85
CA ASP A 236 -1.55 19.80 2.02
C ASP A 236 -0.50 20.74 2.64
N ILE A 237 0.12 21.47 1.73
CA ILE A 237 1.16 22.47 1.94
C ILE A 237 0.79 23.40 3.12
N PRO A 238 1.68 23.56 4.13
CA PRO A 238 1.39 24.32 5.36
C PRO A 238 1.42 25.86 5.22
N TRP A 239 1.06 26.43 4.06
CA TRP A 239 1.09 27.89 3.85
C TRP A 239 -0.27 28.60 4.00
N GLN A 240 -1.27 27.97 4.63
CA GLN A 240 -2.53 28.64 5.03
C GLN A 240 -2.48 29.30 6.43
N LYS A 241 -1.31 29.34 7.08
CA LYS A 241 -1.11 30.12 8.32
C LYS A 241 0.10 31.04 8.20
N LYS A 242 -0.09 32.22 7.62
CA LYS A 242 0.66 33.43 7.98
C LYS A 242 -0.17 34.67 7.64
N GLY A 243 -0.51 35.43 8.68
CA GLY A 243 -0.82 36.86 8.65
C GLY A 243 -2.21 37.21 8.15
#